data_AF-A0A1G9AIK4-F1
#
_entry.id   AF-A0A1G9AIK4-F1
#
_cell.length_a   1.000
_cell.length_b   1.000
_cell.length_c   1.000
_cell.angle_alpha   90.00
_cell.angle_beta   90.00
_cell.angle_gamma   90.00
#
_symmetry.space_group_name_H-M   'P 1'
#
loop_
_entity.id
_entity.type
_entity.pdbx_description
1 polymer ?
#
loop_
_entity_poly.entity_id
_entity_poly.type
_entity_poly.pdbx_seq_one_letter_code
_entity_poly.pdbx_strand_id
1 'polypeptide(L)'
;MKRHILVSEKSAAISAIAAALDFPEWFGQNLDALYDSLTDLSWLPAGEYVLVVPANLDPSVSQVLRDAAKLTAESGDRKVRVIRTER
;
A
#
# COMPACT_ATOMS: atom_id res chain seq x y z
N MET A 1 8.67 11.92 28.69
CA MET A 1 8.41 11.89 27.23
C MET A 1 8.17 10.44 26.82
N LYS A 2 6.94 10.08 26.40
CA LYS A 2 6.63 8.71 25.96
C LYS A 2 6.88 8.59 24.46
N ARG A 3 7.88 7.80 24.07
CA ARG A 3 8.07 7.36 22.68
C ARG A 3 7.26 6.08 22.50
N HIS A 4 6.17 6.15 21.74
CA HIS A 4 5.47 4.95 21.29
C HIS A 4 6.16 4.49 20.02
N ILE A 5 6.82 3.34 20.05
CA ILE A 5 7.36 2.69 18.85
C ILE A 5 6.37 1.58 18.48
N LEU A 6 5.44 1.88 17.58
CA LEU A 6 4.55 0.88 16.98
C LEU A 6 5.30 0.23 15.81
N VAL A 7 6.12 -0.79 16.13
CA VAL A 7 6.85 -1.57 15.10
C VAL A 7 5.89 -2.49 14.34
N SER A 8 4.80 -2.95 14.97
CA SER A 8 3.87 -3.93 14.39
C SER A 8 2.86 -3.32 13.44
N GLU A 9 2.10 -2.29 13.81
CA GLU A 9 0.94 -1.85 13.01
C GLU A 9 1.33 -1.44 11.58
N LYS A 10 2.43 -0.70 11.44
CA LYS A 10 2.98 -0.30 10.14
C LYS A 10 3.50 -1.51 9.35
N SER A 11 4.34 -2.32 9.98
CA SER A 11 4.95 -3.48 9.32
C SER A 11 3.91 -4.53 8.92
N ALA A 12 2.91 -4.76 9.77
CA ALA A 12 1.78 -5.64 9.53
C ALA A 12 0.92 -5.14 8.37
N ALA A 13 0.64 -3.83 8.31
CA ALA A 13 -0.06 -3.25 7.17
C ALA A 13 0.71 -3.43 5.85
N ILE A 14 2.02 -3.14 5.84
CA ILE A 14 2.88 -3.34 4.67
C ILE A 14 2.88 -4.82 4.24
N SER A 15 3.03 -5.74 5.19
CA SER A 15 3.01 -7.18 4.93
C SER A 15 1.67 -7.66 4.39
N ALA A 16 0.56 -7.17 4.94
CA ALA A 16 -0.79 -7.55 4.52
C ALA A 16 -1.08 -7.07 3.09
N ILE A 17 -0.66 -5.85 2.74
CA ILE A 17 -0.83 -5.32 1.38
C ILE A 17 0.02 -6.11 0.38
N ALA A 18 1.29 -6.40 0.74
CA ALA A 18 2.19 -7.20 -0.09
C ALA A 18 1.62 -8.59 -0.36
N ALA A 19 1.09 -9.26 0.66
CA ALA A 19 0.45 -10.56 0.52
C ALA A 19 -0.84 -10.49 -0.32
N ALA A 20 -1.66 -9.44 -0.16
CA ALA A 20 -2.92 -9.30 -0.89
C ALA A 20 -2.74 -9.02 -2.40
N LEU A 21 -1.58 -8.49 -2.79
CA LEU A 21 -1.24 -8.15 -4.17
C LEU A 21 -0.14 -9.05 -4.75
N ASP A 22 0.12 -10.19 -4.10
CA ASP A 22 1.13 -11.17 -4.48
C ASP A 22 2.48 -10.53 -4.84
N PHE A 23 2.97 -9.61 -3.98
CA PHE A 23 4.23 -8.93 -4.22
C PHE A 23 5.39 -9.93 -4.34
N PRO A 24 6.38 -9.67 -5.22
CA PRO A 24 7.50 -10.58 -5.42
C PRO A 24 8.36 -10.81 -4.16
N GLU A 25 9.07 -11.94 -4.10
CA GLU A 25 9.92 -12.33 -2.96
C GLU A 25 11.02 -11.32 -2.61
N TRP A 26 11.47 -10.53 -3.59
CA TRP A 26 12.47 -9.48 -3.39
C TRP A 26 11.90 -8.18 -2.78
N PHE A 27 10.61 -8.14 -2.45
CA PHE A 27 9.96 -6.98 -1.84
C PHE A 27 10.63 -6.54 -0.52
N GLY A 28 11.07 -5.27 -0.47
CA GLY A 28 11.90 -4.74 0.61
C GLY A 28 11.21 -4.45 1.96
N GLN A 29 9.91 -4.71 2.11
CA GLN A 29 9.16 -4.61 3.38
C GLN A 29 9.29 -3.24 4.09
N ASN A 30 9.34 -2.16 3.32
CA ASN A 30 9.41 -0.78 3.82
C ASN A 30 8.53 0.16 2.97
N LEU A 31 8.41 1.44 3.37
CA LEU A 31 7.52 2.39 2.72
C LEU A 31 7.92 2.72 1.28
N ASP A 32 9.22 2.82 0.99
CA ASP A 32 9.73 3.12 -0.35
C ASP A 32 9.47 1.93 -1.27
N ALA A 33 9.82 0.72 -0.82
CA ALA A 33 9.52 -0.51 -1.56
C ALA A 33 8.00 -0.69 -1.80
N LEU A 34 7.16 -0.31 -0.83
CA LEU A 34 5.70 -0.34 -0.98
C LEU A 34 5.24 0.63 -2.07
N TYR A 35 5.77 1.85 -2.09
CA TYR A 35 5.45 2.83 -3.13
C TYR A 35 5.86 2.31 -4.51
N ASP A 36 7.12 1.89 -4.66
CA ASP A 36 7.66 1.37 -5.93
C ASP A 36 6.78 0.23 -6.47
N SER A 37 6.47 -0.73 -5.61
CA SER A 37 5.66 -1.90 -5.96
C SER A 37 4.22 -1.54 -6.34
N LEU A 38 3.58 -0.59 -5.63
CA LEU A 38 2.21 -0.15 -5.95
C LEU A 38 2.15 0.67 -7.25
N THR A 39 3.27 1.23 -7.69
CA THR A 39 3.37 1.97 -8.96
C THR A 39 3.83 1.10 -10.13
N ASP A 40 4.38 -0.08 -9.86
CA ASP A 40 4.82 -1.07 -10.85
C ASP A 40 4.19 -2.45 -10.57
N LEU A 41 2.86 -2.53 -10.68
CA LEU A 41 2.10 -3.78 -10.53
C LEU A 41 2.27 -4.75 -11.71
N SER A 42 3.39 -4.71 -12.43
CA SER A 42 3.60 -5.40 -13.70
C SER A 42 3.44 -6.93 -13.64
N TRP A 43 3.61 -7.55 -12.46
CA TRP A 43 3.38 -8.98 -12.25
C TRP A 43 1.89 -9.38 -12.18
N LEU A 44 0.99 -8.42 -11.96
CA LEU A 44 -0.45 -8.68 -11.94
C LEU A 44 -1.07 -8.46 -13.34
N PRO A 45 -2.26 -9.02 -13.62
CA PRO A 45 -3.03 -8.65 -14.80
C PRO A 45 -3.34 -7.14 -14.87
N ALA A 46 -3.59 -6.61 -16.06
CA ALA A 46 -4.12 -5.24 -16.20
C ALA A 46 -5.50 -5.12 -15.53
N GLY A 47 -5.81 -3.98 -14.91
CA GLY A 47 -7.07 -3.79 -14.20
C GLY A 47 -7.03 -2.77 -13.07
N GLU A 48 -8.14 -2.65 -12.34
CA GLU A 48 -8.23 -1.82 -11.14
C GLU A 48 -8.15 -2.69 -9.87
N TYR A 49 -7.25 -2.33 -8.96
CA TYR A 49 -7.05 -2.97 -7.66
C TYR A 49 -7.57 -2.04 -6.57
N VAL A 50 -8.60 -2.50 -5.84
CA VAL A 50 -9.23 -1.71 -4.77
C VAL A 50 -8.73 -2.20 -3.41
N LEU A 51 -7.96 -1.36 -2.73
CA LEU A 51 -7.50 -1.60 -1.36
C LEU A 51 -8.51 -1.00 -0.36
N VAL A 52 -9.20 -1.86 0.38
CA VAL A 52 -10.05 -1.45 1.50
C VAL A 52 -9.24 -1.52 2.78
N VAL A 53 -9.01 -0.37 3.41
CA VAL A 53 -8.10 -0.25 4.58
C VAL A 53 -8.83 0.31 5.80
N PRO A 54 -8.42 -0.06 7.02
CA PRO A 54 -9.09 0.42 8.22
C PRO A 54 -8.89 1.93 8.43
N ALA A 55 -9.88 2.57 9.04
CA ALA A 55 -9.85 4.02 9.31
C ALA A 55 -8.68 4.49 10.19
N ASN A 56 -8.09 3.58 10.98
CA ASN A 56 -6.95 3.82 11.86
C ASN A 56 -5.62 3.31 11.28
N LEU A 57 -5.53 3.04 9.98
CA LEU A 57 -4.28 2.67 9.32
C LEU A 57 -3.16 3.66 9.65
N ASP A 58 -1.94 3.15 9.80
CA ASP A 58 -0.75 3.97 10.04
C ASP A 58 -0.68 5.16 9.04
N PRO A 59 -0.44 6.40 9.51
CA PRO A 59 -0.48 7.57 8.64
C PRO A 59 0.53 7.54 7.50
N SER A 60 1.71 6.96 7.70
CA SER A 60 2.75 6.87 6.68
C SER A 60 2.36 5.86 5.60
N VAL A 61 1.84 4.69 5.97
CA VAL A 61 1.30 3.71 5.00
C VAL A 61 0.14 4.33 4.23
N SER A 62 -0.78 4.99 4.95
CA SER A 62 -1.90 5.69 4.34
C SER A 62 -1.48 6.75 3.33
N GLN A 63 -0.34 7.42 3.54
CA GLN A 63 0.20 8.40 2.61
C GLN A 63 0.74 7.74 1.35
N VAL A 64 1.58 6.70 1.49
CA VAL A 64 2.09 5.92 0.36
C VAL A 64 0.95 5.40 -0.52
N LEU A 65 -0.11 4.86 0.09
CA LEU A 65 -1.29 4.39 -0.65
C LEU A 65 -1.96 5.50 -1.46
N ARG A 66 -2.07 6.72 -0.92
CA ARG A 66 -2.67 7.86 -1.64
C ARG A 66 -1.79 8.31 -2.79
N ASP A 67 -0.50 8.41 -2.57
CA ASP A 67 0.45 8.91 -3.57
C ASP A 67 0.54 7.92 -4.75
N ALA A 68 0.63 6.62 -4.48
CA ALA A 68 0.60 5.58 -5.51
C ALA A 68 -0.75 5.52 -6.27
N ALA A 69 -1.88 5.66 -5.56
CA ALA A 69 -3.20 5.73 -6.19
C ALA A 69 -3.32 6.94 -7.14
N LYS A 70 -2.78 8.09 -6.74
CA LYS A 70 -2.75 9.27 -7.60
C LYS A 70 -1.92 9.03 -8.87
N LEU A 71 -0.70 8.49 -8.71
CA LEU A 71 0.19 8.25 -9.85
C LEU A 71 -0.42 7.26 -10.85
N THR A 72 -0.93 6.13 -10.36
CA THR A 72 -1.48 5.08 -11.23
C THR A 72 -2.76 5.52 -11.94
N ALA A 73 -3.57 6.39 -11.33
CA ALA A 73 -4.73 6.98 -11.98
C ALA A 73 -4.38 7.84 -13.22
N GLU A 74 -3.19 8.46 -13.23
CA GLU A 74 -2.73 9.36 -14.28
C GLU A 74 -1.96 8.63 -15.42
N SER A 75 -1.49 7.39 -15.21
CA SER A 75 -0.53 6.75 -16.14
C SER A 75 -0.65 5.24 -16.38
N GLY A 76 -1.54 4.50 -15.69
CA GLY A 76 -1.52 3.03 -15.70
C GLY A 76 -2.71 2.32 -16.36
N ASP A 77 -2.45 1.18 -16.99
CA ASP A 77 -3.44 0.11 -17.26
C ASP A 77 -3.73 -0.73 -16.00
N ARG A 78 -2.90 -0.56 -14.96
CA ARG A 78 -3.04 -1.11 -13.60
C ARG A 78 -3.21 0.03 -12.61
N LYS A 79 -4.42 0.20 -12.09
CA LYS A 79 -4.79 1.32 -11.22
C LYS A 79 -4.99 0.85 -9.80
N VAL A 80 -4.49 1.62 -8.84
CA VAL A 80 -4.78 1.38 -7.43
C VAL A 80 -5.80 2.41 -6.96
N ARG A 81 -6.88 1.95 -6.33
CA ARG A 81 -7.85 2.79 -5.62
C ARG A 81 -7.90 2.41 -4.16
N VAL A 82 -7.96 3.41 -3.28
CA VAL A 82 -7.95 3.20 -1.83
C VAL A 82 -9.29 3.63 -1.26
N ILE A 83 -9.94 2.74 -0.52
CA ILE A 83 -11.18 3.01 0.21
C ILE A 83 -10.89 2.81 1.70
N ARG A 84 -11.29 3.77 2.54
CA ARG A 84 -11.21 3.60 3.99
C ARG A 84 -12.53 3.07 4.51
N THR A 85 -12.48 2.15 5.47
CA THR A 85 -13.68 1.73 6.21
C THR A 85 -14.26 2.92 6.98
N GLU A 86 -15.58 2.96 7.14
CA GLU A 86 -16.21 3.88 8.10
C GLU A 86 -15.84 3.45 9.53
N ARG A 87 -15.75 4.41 10.45
CA ARG A 87 -15.38 4.17 11.85
C ARG A 87 -16.54 3.60 12.65
#